data_AF-A0AAY4DSY7-F1
#
_entry.id   AF-A0AAY4DSY7-F1
#
_cell.length_a   1.000
_cell.length_b   1.000
_cell.length_c   1.000
_cell.angle_alpha   90.00
_cell.angle_beta   90.00
_cell.angle_gamma   90.00
#
_symmetry.space_group_name_H-M   'P 1'
#
loop_
_entity.id
_entity.type
_entity.pdbx_description
1 polymer ?
#
loop_
_entity_poly.entity_id
_entity_poly.type
_entity_poly.pdbx_seq_one_letter_code
_entity_poly.pdbx_strand_id
1 'polypeptide(L)'
;MEGPTPGAIPDGVTTTDLIRSENSRHLPAFSAKCELRFRRQVFFLCVFSRMKDGMSNQCFEMAVKLATGTSHGVACTQSESYFKTIEMLVQLFYINNLFAFGSEMRTLSNRNADLCSRIRKLQQESHDLQDQITKMQIKRRETKGHIKEKMLELTELKQMRENKGEVHQHIVDRAESVLEKYQKIATISQNVLRGIILASRVNWIDDPKLRGIAMGLENIPK
;
A
#
# COMPACT_ATOMS: atom_id res chain seq x y z
N MET A 1 -32.52 19.25 -12.92
CA MET A 1 -31.05 19.33 -12.96
C MET A 1 -30.54 18.62 -11.71
N GLU A 2 -30.36 17.31 -11.81
CA GLU A 2 -29.82 16.48 -10.73
C GLU A 2 -28.44 16.00 -11.17
N GLY A 3 -27.42 16.32 -10.37
CA GLY A 3 -26.03 15.98 -10.66
C GLY A 3 -25.72 14.51 -10.35
N PRO A 4 -24.68 13.92 -10.97
CA PRO A 4 -24.39 12.49 -10.83
C PRO A 4 -23.72 12.16 -9.49
N THR A 5 -24.18 11.06 -8.91
CA THR A 5 -23.69 10.42 -7.68
C THR A 5 -22.24 9.94 -7.81
N PRO A 6 -21.39 10.05 -6.77
CA PRO A 6 -20.02 9.54 -6.80
C PRO A 6 -19.99 8.02 -6.82
N GLY A 7 -19.23 7.48 -7.76
CA GLY A 7 -19.06 6.05 -8.02
C GLY A 7 -18.67 5.23 -6.81
N ALA A 8 -19.41 4.14 -6.62
CA ALA A 8 -18.99 3.01 -5.83
C ALA A 8 -17.74 2.40 -6.47
N ILE A 9 -16.63 2.38 -5.72
CA ILE A 9 -15.46 1.58 -6.04
C ILE A 9 -15.84 0.14 -5.66
N PRO A 10 -15.85 -0.84 -6.58
CA PRO A 10 -16.06 -2.22 -6.20
C PRO A 10 -14.82 -2.69 -5.42
N ASP A 11 -15.03 -3.03 -4.15
CA ASP A 11 -13.97 -3.60 -3.31
C ASP A 11 -13.44 -4.87 -3.95
N GLY A 12 -12.13 -4.82 -4.16
CA GLY A 12 -11.37 -5.80 -4.90
C GLY A 12 -11.39 -7.17 -4.23
N VAL A 13 -11.34 -8.17 -5.11
CA VAL A 13 -10.86 -9.53 -4.84
C VAL A 13 -9.85 -9.50 -3.70
N THR A 14 -10.22 -10.05 -2.56
CA THR A 14 -9.31 -10.08 -1.42
C THR A 14 -8.09 -10.93 -1.79
N THR A 15 -6.90 -10.52 -1.38
CA THR A 15 -5.64 -11.26 -1.58
C THR A 15 -5.74 -12.72 -1.09
N THR A 16 -6.66 -12.98 -0.15
CA THR A 16 -7.09 -14.31 0.31
C THR A 16 -7.63 -15.22 -0.81
N ASP A 17 -8.30 -14.66 -1.82
CA ASP A 17 -8.92 -15.40 -2.93
C ASP A 17 -7.89 -15.85 -3.98
N LEU A 18 -6.83 -15.06 -4.17
CA LEU A 18 -5.70 -15.43 -5.03
C LEU A 18 -4.86 -16.54 -4.41
N ILE A 19 -4.62 -16.49 -3.10
CA ILE A 19 -3.87 -17.51 -2.35
C ILE A 19 -4.62 -18.87 -2.34
N ARG A 20 -5.96 -18.86 -2.30
CA ARG A 20 -6.78 -20.08 -2.40
C ARG A 20 -6.76 -20.71 -3.80
N SER A 21 -6.62 -19.90 -4.86
CA SER A 21 -6.61 -20.35 -6.26
C SER A 21 -5.28 -20.98 -6.70
N GLU A 22 -4.14 -20.54 -6.15
CA GLU A 22 -2.83 -21.09 -6.51
C GLU A 22 -2.49 -22.41 -5.79
N ASN A 23 -2.99 -22.62 -4.57
CA ASN A 23 -2.68 -23.83 -3.80
C ASN A 23 -3.30 -25.13 -4.37
N SER A 24 -4.31 -25.02 -5.22
CA SER A 24 -4.98 -26.21 -5.81
C SER A 24 -4.31 -26.75 -7.08
N ARG A 25 -3.30 -26.06 -7.65
CA ARG A 25 -2.75 -26.39 -8.98
C ARG A 25 -1.43 -27.17 -8.99
N HIS A 26 -0.80 -27.44 -7.85
CA HIS A 26 0.53 -28.07 -7.79
C HIS A 26 0.61 -29.46 -7.12
N LEU A 27 -0.52 -30.02 -6.68
CA LEU A 27 -0.57 -31.39 -6.13
C LEU A 27 -0.56 -32.58 -7.12
N PRO A 28 -0.86 -32.48 -8.43
CA PRO A 28 -1.09 -33.70 -9.23
C PRO A 28 0.20 -34.46 -9.61
N ALA A 29 1.35 -33.78 -9.72
CA ALA A 29 2.59 -34.40 -10.19
C ALA A 29 3.27 -35.32 -9.15
N PHE A 30 3.15 -34.99 -7.86
CA PHE A 30 3.71 -35.81 -6.78
C PHE A 30 2.92 -37.11 -6.57
N SER A 31 1.58 -37.03 -6.70
CA SER A 31 0.69 -38.19 -6.63
C SER A 31 1.05 -39.23 -7.69
N ALA A 32 1.23 -38.81 -8.96
CA ALA A 32 1.49 -39.71 -10.07
C ALA A 32 2.81 -40.50 -9.93
N LYS A 33 3.89 -39.84 -9.45
CA LYS A 33 5.20 -40.49 -9.30
C LYS A 33 5.24 -41.48 -8.14
N CYS A 34 4.56 -41.16 -7.04
CA CYS A 34 4.34 -42.09 -5.93
C CYS A 34 3.45 -43.27 -6.34
N GLU A 35 2.39 -43.02 -7.11
CA GLU A 35 1.47 -44.06 -7.58
C GLU A 35 2.16 -45.07 -8.51
N LEU A 36 3.00 -44.59 -9.45
CA LEU A 36 3.81 -45.45 -10.32
C LEU A 36 4.80 -46.32 -9.54
N ARG A 37 5.41 -45.78 -8.48
CA ARG A 37 6.36 -46.52 -7.62
C ARG A 37 5.62 -47.59 -6.79
N PHE A 38 4.44 -47.25 -6.27
CA PHE A 38 3.58 -48.17 -5.54
C PHE A 38 3.06 -49.30 -6.43
N ARG A 39 2.56 -48.98 -7.63
CA ARG A 39 2.12 -49.99 -8.62
C ARG A 39 3.25 -50.95 -9.02
N ARG A 40 4.48 -50.45 -9.19
CA ARG A 40 5.65 -51.31 -9.47
C ARG A 40 6.00 -52.23 -8.30
N GLN A 41 5.90 -51.76 -7.05
CA GLN A 41 6.12 -52.60 -5.86
C GLN A 41 5.07 -53.70 -5.72
N VAL A 42 3.78 -53.37 -5.91
CA VAL A 42 2.68 -54.34 -5.85
C VAL A 42 2.83 -55.39 -6.95
N PHE A 43 3.20 -54.99 -8.17
CA PHE A 43 3.47 -55.92 -9.25
C PHE A 43 4.62 -56.88 -8.92
N PHE A 44 5.73 -56.37 -8.39
CA PHE A 44 6.89 -57.20 -8.04
C PHE A 44 6.57 -58.21 -6.93
N LEU A 45 5.82 -57.81 -5.89
CA LEU A 45 5.33 -58.74 -4.85
C LEU A 45 4.40 -59.80 -5.42
N CYS A 46 3.49 -59.41 -6.31
CA CYS A 46 2.51 -60.35 -6.88
C CYS A 46 3.21 -61.39 -7.77
N VAL A 47 4.20 -60.98 -8.55
CA VAL A 47 5.02 -61.89 -9.36
C VAL A 47 5.88 -62.79 -8.47
N PHE A 48 6.48 -62.26 -7.41
CA PHE A 48 7.27 -63.03 -6.46
C PHE A 48 6.44 -64.08 -5.70
N SER A 49 5.25 -63.71 -5.21
CA SER A 49 4.32 -64.67 -4.59
C SER A 49 3.89 -65.77 -5.56
N ARG A 50 3.59 -65.43 -6.82
CA ARG A 50 3.27 -66.44 -7.84
C ARG A 50 4.43 -67.39 -8.14
N MET A 51 5.67 -66.89 -8.17
CA MET A 51 6.85 -67.75 -8.34
C MET A 51 7.04 -68.68 -7.14
N LYS A 52 6.85 -68.17 -5.92
CA LYS A 52 6.87 -68.97 -4.68
C LYS A 52 5.82 -70.08 -4.71
N ASP A 53 4.58 -69.75 -5.07
CA ASP A 53 3.48 -70.72 -5.12
C ASP A 53 3.69 -71.77 -6.22
N GLY A 54 4.16 -71.34 -7.40
CA GLY A 54 4.48 -72.24 -8.52
C GLY A 54 5.58 -73.25 -8.21
N MET A 55 6.64 -72.81 -7.51
CA MET A 55 7.74 -73.71 -7.11
C MET A 55 7.35 -74.60 -5.93
N SER A 56 6.54 -74.12 -4.98
CA SER A 56 5.99 -74.97 -3.90
C SER A 56 5.14 -76.10 -4.46
N ASN A 57 4.37 -75.82 -5.52
CA ASN A 57 3.56 -76.83 -6.19
C ASN A 57 4.42 -77.87 -6.95
N GLN A 58 5.56 -77.45 -7.52
CA GLN A 58 6.53 -78.36 -8.14
C GLN A 58 7.25 -79.24 -7.11
N CYS A 59 7.64 -78.68 -5.95
CA CYS A 59 8.21 -79.45 -4.85
C CYS A 59 7.21 -80.47 -4.28
N PHE A 60 5.92 -80.10 -4.19
CA PHE A 60 4.84 -81.00 -3.78
C PHE A 60 4.63 -82.14 -4.79
N GLU A 61 4.55 -81.84 -6.09
CA GLU A 61 4.44 -82.87 -7.13
C GLU A 61 5.64 -83.83 -7.16
N MET A 62 6.84 -83.31 -6.92
CA MET A 62 8.06 -84.13 -6.86
C MET A 62 8.09 -85.01 -5.62
N ALA A 63 7.61 -84.52 -4.47
CA ALA A 63 7.46 -85.33 -3.25
C ALA A 63 6.41 -86.44 -3.40
N VAL A 64 5.30 -86.17 -4.11
CA VAL A 64 4.28 -87.19 -4.45
C VAL A 64 4.87 -88.24 -5.38
N LYS A 65 5.65 -87.85 -6.40
CA LYS A 65 6.35 -88.78 -7.32
C LYS A 65 7.42 -89.64 -6.62
N LEU A 66 8.10 -89.09 -5.61
CA LEU A 66 9.04 -89.82 -4.75
C LEU A 66 8.32 -90.82 -3.82
N ALA A 67 7.16 -90.46 -3.27
CA ALA A 67 6.35 -91.33 -2.41
C ALA A 67 5.72 -92.52 -3.17
N THR A 68 5.45 -92.36 -4.48
CA THR A 68 4.94 -93.43 -5.36
C THR A 68 6.03 -94.29 -6.00
N GLY A 69 7.30 -94.14 -5.59
CA GLY A 69 8.36 -95.10 -5.87
C GLY A 69 9.04 -94.95 -7.24
N THR A 70 8.99 -93.78 -7.89
CA THR A 70 9.72 -93.57 -9.15
C THR A 70 10.80 -92.47 -9.03
N SER A 71 12.06 -92.92 -8.99
CA SER A 71 13.34 -92.21 -9.20
C SER A 71 13.99 -91.39 -8.07
N HIS A 72 15.34 -91.35 -8.12
CA HIS A 72 16.32 -90.97 -7.10
C HIS A 72 16.27 -89.49 -6.63
N GLY A 73 16.41 -89.30 -5.31
CA GLY A 73 16.41 -88.00 -4.66
C GLY A 73 17.77 -87.28 -4.63
N VAL A 74 17.87 -86.14 -5.31
CA VAL A 74 18.93 -85.12 -5.10
C VAL A 74 18.43 -83.65 -5.26
N ALA A 75 17.16 -83.39 -5.60
CA ALA A 75 16.76 -82.04 -6.06
C ALA A 75 16.35 -81.00 -4.98
N CYS A 76 16.21 -81.34 -3.69
CA CYS A 76 15.46 -80.50 -2.74
C CYS A 76 16.29 -79.47 -1.93
N THR A 77 17.60 -79.68 -1.71
CA THR A 77 18.40 -78.80 -0.82
C THR A 77 18.90 -77.54 -1.51
N GLN A 78 19.06 -77.58 -2.82
CA GLN A 78 19.60 -76.48 -3.61
C GLN A 78 18.56 -75.35 -3.76
N SER A 79 17.27 -75.68 -3.89
CA SER A 79 16.16 -74.71 -4.02
C SER A 79 15.92 -73.87 -2.77
N GLU A 80 16.15 -74.41 -1.58
CA GLU A 80 15.93 -73.69 -0.31
C GLU A 80 16.98 -72.58 -0.08
N SER A 81 18.22 -72.81 -0.49
CA SER A 81 19.30 -71.81 -0.40
C SER A 81 19.04 -70.60 -1.32
N TYR A 82 18.62 -70.85 -2.56
CA TYR A 82 18.23 -69.79 -3.50
C TYR A 82 17.02 -69.01 -3.00
N PHE A 83 16.04 -69.67 -2.39
CA PHE A 83 14.88 -69.00 -1.83
C PHE A 83 15.26 -68.00 -0.72
N LYS A 84 16.13 -68.40 0.22
CA LYS A 84 16.64 -67.51 1.29
C LYS A 84 17.42 -66.33 0.73
N THR A 85 18.25 -66.55 -0.30
CA THR A 85 18.97 -65.45 -0.98
C THR A 85 18.01 -64.48 -1.66
N ILE A 86 16.99 -64.97 -2.36
CA ILE A 86 16.01 -64.11 -3.02
C ILE A 86 15.18 -63.34 -1.98
N GLU A 87 14.75 -63.99 -0.90
CA GLU A 87 14.04 -63.33 0.20
C GLU A 87 14.86 -62.19 0.81
N MET A 88 16.15 -62.42 1.05
CA MET A 88 17.08 -61.39 1.54
C MET A 88 17.25 -60.23 0.55
N LEU A 89 17.35 -60.51 -0.76
CA LEU A 89 17.44 -59.47 -1.79
C LEU A 89 16.16 -58.64 -1.90
N VAL A 90 15.00 -59.29 -1.79
CA VAL A 90 13.70 -58.61 -1.74
C VAL A 90 13.64 -57.70 -0.51
N GLN A 91 14.00 -58.19 0.67
CA GLN A 91 14.05 -57.39 1.89
C GLN A 91 15.01 -56.20 1.77
N LEU A 92 16.21 -56.40 1.24
CA LEU A 92 17.19 -55.34 1.02
C LEU A 92 16.67 -54.28 0.04
N PHE A 93 15.98 -54.70 -1.03
CA PHE A 93 15.32 -53.79 -1.97
C PHE A 93 14.21 -52.96 -1.30
N TYR A 94 13.41 -53.56 -0.42
CA TYR A 94 12.40 -52.84 0.36
C TYR A 94 13.01 -51.79 1.29
N ILE A 95 14.06 -52.17 2.04
CA ILE A 95 14.74 -51.27 2.98
C ILE A 95 15.36 -50.08 2.24
N ASN A 96 16.07 -50.33 1.13
CA ASN A 96 16.68 -49.26 0.34
C ASN A 96 15.63 -48.30 -0.25
N ASN A 97 14.50 -48.82 -0.74
CA ASN A 97 13.41 -47.96 -1.23
C ASN A 97 12.74 -47.17 -0.10
N LEU A 98 12.54 -47.78 1.07
CA LEU A 98 11.96 -47.11 2.23
C LEU A 98 12.86 -45.97 2.71
N PHE A 99 14.17 -46.21 2.76
CA PHE A 99 15.17 -45.19 3.10
C PHE A 99 15.18 -44.05 2.07
N ALA A 100 15.19 -44.37 0.77
CA ALA A 100 15.13 -43.37 -0.29
C ALA A 100 13.87 -42.51 -0.20
N PHE A 101 12.70 -43.12 0.00
CA PHE A 101 11.43 -42.40 0.20
C PHE A 101 11.47 -41.52 1.46
N GLY A 102 12.00 -42.03 2.57
CA GLY A 102 12.17 -41.26 3.81
C GLY A 102 13.06 -40.02 3.61
N SER A 103 14.13 -40.14 2.82
CA SER A 103 15.02 -39.00 2.49
C SER A 103 14.33 -37.93 1.63
N GLU A 104 13.50 -38.36 0.66
CA GLU A 104 12.70 -37.48 -0.21
C GLU A 104 11.63 -36.73 0.61
N MET A 105 10.91 -37.45 1.47
CA MET A 105 9.94 -36.86 2.40
C MET A 105 10.57 -35.84 3.36
N ARG A 106 11.76 -36.12 3.89
CA ARG A 106 12.49 -35.17 4.74
C ARG A 106 12.85 -33.90 3.99
N THR A 107 13.31 -34.03 2.75
CA THR A 107 13.65 -32.89 1.89
C THR A 107 12.42 -32.02 1.60
N LEU A 108 11.27 -32.65 1.30
CA LEU A 108 10.01 -31.96 1.09
C LEU A 108 9.52 -31.27 2.37
N SER A 109 9.60 -31.95 3.51
CA SER A 109 9.22 -31.38 4.81
C SER A 109 10.04 -30.13 5.14
N ASN A 110 11.36 -30.17 4.92
CA ASN A 110 12.24 -29.01 5.12
C ASN A 110 11.88 -27.84 4.19
N ARG A 111 11.60 -28.12 2.91
CA ARG A 111 11.17 -27.08 1.96
C ARG A 111 9.83 -26.47 2.36
N ASN A 112 8.87 -27.27 2.82
CA ASN A 112 7.60 -26.77 3.31
C ASN A 112 7.78 -25.91 4.56
N ALA A 113 8.67 -26.30 5.48
CA ALA A 113 8.99 -25.49 6.66
C ALA A 113 9.61 -24.13 6.28
N ASP A 114 10.54 -24.12 5.30
CA ASP A 114 11.12 -22.89 4.75
C ASP A 114 10.05 -21.99 4.13
N LEU A 115 9.21 -22.54 3.24
CA LEU A 115 8.12 -21.80 2.60
C LEU A 115 7.14 -21.21 3.64
N CYS A 116 6.74 -21.99 4.63
CA CYS A 116 5.91 -21.51 5.74
C CYS A 116 6.58 -20.36 6.51
N SER A 117 7.90 -20.41 6.69
CA SER A 117 8.64 -19.32 7.33
C SER A 117 8.64 -18.04 6.48
N ARG A 118 8.80 -18.17 5.16
CA ARG A 118 8.78 -17.06 4.21
C ARG A 118 7.39 -16.43 4.10
N ILE A 119 6.33 -17.25 4.07
CA ILE A 119 4.94 -16.77 4.09
C ILE A 119 4.68 -15.94 5.34
N ARG A 120 5.09 -16.44 6.52
CA ARG A 120 4.94 -15.68 7.77
C ARG A 120 5.67 -14.34 7.74
N LYS A 121 6.88 -14.28 7.19
CA LYS A 121 7.63 -13.03 7.05
C LYS A 121 6.91 -12.03 6.15
N LEU A 122 6.47 -12.46 4.97
CA LEU A 122 5.74 -11.59 4.03
C LEU A 122 4.40 -11.11 4.63
N GLN A 123 3.70 -11.97 5.39
CA GLN A 123 2.49 -11.58 6.10
C GLN A 123 2.79 -10.50 7.15
N GLN A 124 3.86 -10.66 7.93
CA GLN A 124 4.26 -9.65 8.91
C GLN A 124 4.61 -8.32 8.25
N GLU A 125 5.44 -8.35 7.19
CA GLU A 125 5.81 -7.16 6.42
C GLU A 125 4.58 -6.46 5.83
N SER A 126 3.60 -7.22 5.33
CA SER A 126 2.33 -6.68 4.83
C SER A 126 1.53 -5.97 5.94
N HIS A 127 1.47 -6.55 7.14
CA HIS A 127 0.80 -5.91 8.28
C HIS A 127 1.53 -4.62 8.71
N ASP A 128 2.85 -4.66 8.81
CA ASP A 128 3.66 -3.50 9.19
C ASP A 128 3.51 -2.34 8.18
N LEU A 129 3.44 -2.65 6.87
CA LEU A 129 3.19 -1.67 5.83
C LEU A 129 1.77 -1.09 5.92
N GLN A 130 0.77 -1.93 6.20
CA GLN A 130 -0.61 -1.48 6.36
C GLN A 130 -0.77 -0.53 7.56
N ASP A 131 -0.07 -0.79 8.66
CA ASP A 131 -0.01 0.09 9.82
C ASP A 131 0.65 1.43 9.49
N GLN A 132 1.75 1.41 8.73
CA GLN A 132 2.41 2.63 8.25
C GLN A 132 1.50 3.47 7.36
N ILE A 133 0.77 2.85 6.44
CA ILE A 133 -0.23 3.52 5.59
C ILE A 133 -1.28 4.20 6.47
N THR A 134 -1.81 3.50 7.47
CA THR A 134 -2.81 4.03 8.39
C THR A 134 -2.29 5.24 9.17
N LYS A 135 -1.06 5.15 9.70
CA LYS A 135 -0.38 6.28 10.38
C LYS A 135 -0.22 7.49 9.46
N MET A 136 0.17 7.29 8.21
CA MET A 136 0.29 8.38 7.23
C MET A 136 -1.07 9.03 6.92
N GLN A 137 -2.13 8.23 6.80
CA GLN A 137 -3.48 8.75 6.57
C GLN A 137 -4.00 9.60 7.73
N ILE A 138 -3.71 9.20 8.97
CA ILE A 138 -4.03 9.99 10.18
C ILE A 138 -3.31 11.33 10.12
N LYS A 139 -1.98 11.33 9.94
CA LYS A 139 -1.18 12.57 9.84
C LYS A 139 -1.69 13.49 8.72
N ARG A 140 -1.99 12.93 7.55
CA ARG A 140 -2.57 13.69 6.42
C ARG A 140 -3.90 14.35 6.79
N ARG A 141 -4.75 13.66 7.54
CA ARG A 141 -6.04 14.19 8.01
C ARG A 141 -5.84 15.32 9.00
N GLU A 142 -4.94 15.16 9.97
CA GLU A 142 -4.59 16.20 10.94
C GLU A 142 -4.05 17.45 10.24
N THR A 143 -3.08 17.30 9.34
CA THR A 143 -2.55 18.44 8.56
C THR A 143 -3.64 19.12 7.75
N LYS A 144 -4.55 18.36 7.12
CA LYS A 144 -5.72 18.92 6.41
C LYS A 144 -6.64 19.69 7.35
N GLY A 145 -6.78 19.27 8.62
CA GLY A 145 -7.49 19.99 9.67
C GLY A 145 -6.83 21.35 9.96
N HIS A 146 -5.53 21.35 10.27
CA HIS A 146 -4.78 22.58 10.56
C HIS A 146 -4.79 23.57 9.39
N ILE A 147 -4.70 23.10 8.14
CA ILE A 147 -4.78 23.98 6.95
C ILE A 147 -6.14 24.68 6.90
N LYS A 148 -7.24 23.97 7.17
CA LYS A 148 -8.58 24.57 7.18
C LYS A 148 -8.72 25.62 8.28
N GLU A 149 -8.24 25.32 9.48
CA GLU A 149 -8.26 26.25 10.61
C GLU A 149 -7.48 27.53 10.28
N LYS A 150 -6.25 27.39 9.76
CA LYS A 150 -5.44 28.53 9.34
C LYS A 150 -6.04 29.31 8.18
N MET A 151 -6.77 28.65 7.29
CA MET A 151 -7.52 29.32 6.21
C MET A 151 -8.66 30.17 6.75
N LEU A 152 -9.35 29.71 7.79
CA LEU A 152 -10.39 30.49 8.47
C LEU A 152 -9.78 31.70 9.20
N GLU A 153 -8.74 31.49 9.99
CA GLU A 153 -8.02 32.59 10.67
C GLU A 153 -7.54 33.67 9.68
N LEU A 154 -6.96 33.26 8.54
CA LEU A 154 -6.53 34.19 7.49
C LEU A 154 -7.69 34.99 6.90
N THR A 155 -8.85 34.36 6.73
CA THR A 155 -10.06 35.02 6.21
C THR A 155 -10.57 36.06 7.20
N GLU A 156 -10.64 35.72 8.49
CA GLU A 156 -11.05 36.63 9.56
C GLU A 156 -10.08 37.82 9.70
N LEU A 157 -8.78 37.57 9.66
CA LEU A 157 -7.76 38.62 9.69
C LEU A 157 -7.85 39.55 8.47
N LYS A 158 -8.16 39.01 7.29
CA LYS A 158 -8.38 39.81 6.09
C LYS A 158 -9.59 40.73 6.24
N GLN A 159 -10.72 40.21 6.72
CA GLN A 159 -11.92 41.00 6.95
C GLN A 159 -11.69 42.09 8.01
N MET A 160 -10.99 41.78 9.10
CA MET A 160 -10.64 42.78 10.11
C MET A 160 -9.74 43.89 9.55
N ARG A 161 -8.81 43.56 8.64
CA ARG A 161 -7.97 44.56 7.97
C ARG A 161 -8.80 45.46 7.06
N GLU A 162 -9.69 44.89 6.26
CA GLU A 162 -10.58 45.64 5.36
C GLU A 162 -11.47 46.60 6.15
N ASN A 163 -12.12 46.13 7.21
CA ASN A 163 -12.94 46.97 8.10
C ASN A 163 -12.13 48.13 8.72
N LYS A 164 -10.89 47.86 9.17
CA LYS A 164 -10.01 48.92 9.70
C LYS A 164 -9.57 49.91 8.62
N GLY A 165 -9.34 49.44 7.39
CA GLY A 165 -9.03 50.28 6.24
C GLY A 165 -10.19 51.22 5.89
N GLU A 166 -11.41 50.71 5.86
CA GLU A 166 -12.62 51.52 5.62
C GLU A 166 -12.82 52.59 6.71
N VAL A 167 -12.62 52.24 7.98
CA VAL A 167 -12.70 53.21 9.08
C VAL A 167 -11.63 54.30 8.95
N HIS A 168 -10.41 53.94 8.58
CA HIS A 168 -9.33 54.92 8.39
C HIS A 168 -9.63 55.85 7.20
N GLN A 169 -10.10 55.31 6.09
CA GLN A 169 -10.50 56.09 4.92
C GLN A 169 -11.59 57.11 5.27
N HIS A 170 -12.62 56.69 5.98
CA HIS A 170 -13.70 57.60 6.41
C HIS A 170 -13.20 58.74 7.33
N ILE A 171 -12.20 58.48 8.19
CA ILE A 171 -11.59 59.53 9.02
C ILE A 171 -10.82 60.54 8.15
N VAL A 172 -10.07 60.05 7.16
CA VAL A 172 -9.31 60.89 6.21
C VAL A 172 -10.27 61.76 5.39
N ASP A 173 -11.30 61.16 4.78
CA ASP A 173 -12.29 61.87 3.95
C ASP A 173 -12.98 62.98 4.75
N ARG A 174 -13.29 62.71 6.03
CA ARG A 174 -13.87 63.71 6.93
C ARG A 174 -12.89 64.85 7.20
N ALA A 175 -11.62 64.56 7.45
CA ALA A 175 -10.59 65.58 7.68
C ALA A 175 -10.37 66.45 6.43
N GLU A 176 -10.34 65.84 5.25
CA GLU A 176 -10.24 66.53 3.96
C GLU A 176 -11.43 67.46 3.73
N SER A 177 -12.67 67.00 3.98
CA SER A 177 -13.87 67.82 3.83
C SER A 177 -13.89 69.05 4.76
N VAL A 178 -13.29 68.93 5.94
CA VAL A 178 -13.17 70.04 6.90
C VAL A 178 -12.10 71.01 6.42
N LEU A 179 -10.95 70.49 5.98
CA LEU A 179 -9.86 71.31 5.44
C LEU A 179 -10.32 72.11 4.21
N GLU A 180 -11.06 71.49 3.30
CA GLU A 180 -11.59 72.13 2.09
C GLU A 180 -12.53 73.31 2.43
N LYS A 181 -13.36 73.19 3.47
CA LYS A 181 -14.21 74.29 3.96
C LYS A 181 -13.37 75.46 4.46
N TYR A 182 -12.33 75.19 5.26
CA TYR A 182 -11.44 76.24 5.74
C TYR A 182 -10.64 76.89 4.62
N GLN A 183 -10.17 76.12 3.62
CA GLN A 183 -9.51 76.65 2.43
C GLN A 183 -10.44 77.57 1.62
N LYS A 184 -11.71 77.20 1.43
CA LYS A 184 -12.72 78.05 0.78
C LYS A 184 -12.96 79.35 1.53
N ILE A 185 -13.13 79.29 2.85
CA ILE A 185 -13.31 80.48 3.68
C ILE A 185 -12.08 81.38 3.61
N ALA A 186 -10.89 80.81 3.76
CA ALA A 186 -9.64 81.56 3.63
C ALA A 186 -9.57 82.27 2.27
N THR A 187 -9.87 81.57 1.17
CA THR A 187 -9.85 82.14 -0.19
C THR A 187 -10.84 83.31 -0.33
N ILE A 188 -12.07 83.16 0.18
CA ILE A 188 -13.08 84.22 0.16
C ILE A 188 -12.61 85.41 1.00
N SER A 189 -12.12 85.18 2.22
CA SER A 189 -11.60 86.24 3.09
C SER A 189 -10.42 86.98 2.45
N GLN A 190 -9.49 86.26 1.82
CA GLN A 190 -8.37 86.84 1.09
C GLN A 190 -8.85 87.73 -0.08
N ASN A 191 -9.84 87.25 -0.85
CA ASN A 191 -10.43 88.03 -1.96
C ASN A 191 -11.16 89.29 -1.48
N VAL A 192 -11.89 89.21 -0.36
CA VAL A 192 -12.55 90.38 0.25
C VAL A 192 -11.52 91.40 0.74
N LEU A 193 -10.48 90.94 1.45
CA LEU A 193 -9.38 91.80 1.92
C LEU A 193 -8.69 92.52 0.76
N ARG A 194 -8.44 91.83 -0.36
CA ARG A 194 -7.93 92.44 -1.58
C ARG A 194 -8.84 93.53 -2.11
N GLY A 195 -10.14 93.23 -2.25
CA GLY A 195 -11.13 94.21 -2.73
C GLY A 195 -11.15 95.46 -1.87
N ILE A 196 -11.06 95.32 -0.55
CA ILE A 196 -11.01 96.44 0.40
C ILE A 196 -9.71 97.25 0.22
N ILE A 197 -8.55 96.61 0.13
CA ILE A 197 -7.25 97.31 -0.05
C ILE A 197 -7.24 98.08 -1.38
N LEU A 198 -7.72 97.46 -2.46
CA LEU A 198 -7.78 98.08 -3.79
C LEU A 198 -8.76 99.27 -3.82
N ALA A 199 -9.89 99.18 -3.11
CA ALA A 199 -10.89 100.25 -3.03
C ALA A 199 -10.50 101.37 -2.03
N SER A 200 -9.61 101.08 -1.10
CA SER A 200 -9.10 102.06 -0.13
C SER A 200 -8.17 103.05 -0.85
N ARG A 201 -8.37 104.36 -0.64
CA ARG A 201 -7.53 105.43 -1.21
C ARG A 201 -6.11 105.51 -0.59
N VAL A 202 -5.60 104.41 -0.06
CA VAL A 202 -4.24 104.29 0.51
C VAL A 202 -3.28 103.97 -0.64
N ASN A 203 -2.10 104.60 -0.70
CA ASN A 203 -1.10 104.36 -1.76
C ASN A 203 -0.40 103.00 -1.58
N TRP A 204 -1.14 101.91 -1.74
CA TRP A 204 -0.67 100.53 -1.56
C TRP A 204 0.36 100.09 -2.61
N ILE A 205 0.48 100.82 -3.72
CA ILE A 205 1.45 100.54 -4.79
C ILE A 205 2.88 100.93 -4.42
N ASP A 206 3.03 101.98 -3.61
CA ASP A 206 4.33 102.53 -3.19
C ASP A 206 4.83 101.93 -1.87
N ASP A 207 3.94 101.39 -1.05
CA ASP A 207 4.31 100.66 0.17
C ASP A 207 4.60 99.18 -0.17
N PRO A 208 5.88 98.74 -0.08
CA PRO A 208 6.26 97.37 -0.41
C PRO A 208 5.61 96.31 0.50
N LYS A 209 5.22 96.66 1.74
CA LYS A 209 4.53 95.73 2.66
C LYS A 209 3.08 95.52 2.22
N LEU A 210 2.37 96.59 1.88
CA LEU A 210 0.99 96.51 1.41
C LEU A 210 0.89 95.88 0.01
N ARG A 211 1.85 96.19 -0.87
CA ARG A 211 1.98 95.54 -2.19
C ARG A 211 2.19 94.03 -2.05
N GLY A 212 3.04 93.60 -1.12
CA GLY A 212 3.26 92.18 -0.82
C GLY A 212 2.01 91.47 -0.31
N ILE A 213 1.20 92.15 0.52
CA ILE A 213 -0.06 91.60 1.02
C ILE A 213 -1.12 91.55 -0.09
N ALA A 214 -1.27 92.60 -0.91
CA ALA A 214 -2.25 92.61 -2.00
C ALA A 214 -1.95 91.56 -3.09
N MET A 215 -0.67 91.45 -3.49
CA MET A 215 -0.20 90.52 -4.54
C MET A 215 -0.01 89.09 -4.03
N GLY A 216 0.42 88.89 -2.77
CA GLY A 216 0.76 87.57 -2.21
C GLY A 216 -0.43 86.66 -1.88
N LEU A 217 -1.65 87.19 -1.83
CA LEU A 217 -2.89 86.44 -1.55
C LEU A 217 -3.38 85.56 -2.73
N GLU A 218 -2.56 85.33 -3.76
CA GLU A 218 -2.96 84.69 -5.03
C GLU A 218 -2.75 83.18 -5.05
N ASN A 219 -1.92 82.64 -4.13
CA ASN A 219 -1.49 81.25 -4.19
C ASN A 219 -1.53 80.61 -2.79
N ILE A 220 -2.64 79.93 -2.48
CA ILE A 220 -2.61 78.85 -1.48
C ILE A 220 -2.02 77.64 -2.20
N PRO A 221 -0.90 77.04 -1.74
CA PRO A 221 -0.36 75.84 -2.39
C PRO A 221 -1.39 74.72 -2.33
N LYS A 222 -1.60 74.07 -3.49
CA LYS A 222 -2.45 72.88 -3.64
C LYS A 222 -1.87 71.69 -2.88
#